data_AF-A0A7K7DQ31-F1
#
_entry.id   AF-A0A7K7DQ31-F1
#
_cell.length_a   1.000
_cell.length_b   1.000
_cell.length_c   1.000
_cell.angle_alpha   90.00
_cell.angle_beta   90.00
_cell.angle_gamma   90.00
#
_symmetry.space_group_name_H-M   'P 1'
#
loop_
_entity.id
_entity.type
_entity.pdbx_description
1 polymer ?
#
loop_
_entity_poly.entity_id
_entity_poly.type
_entity_poly.pdbx_seq_one_letter_code
_entity_poly.pdbx_strand_id
1 'polypeptide(L)'
;GAVEVINARETAPRVFPHNLLSGCGVPFPIVLLCSSGARWIGVPGELRGYEEAHKRHGRLPWKALFEPTIKLLSEPLVISPVLGKILHHPSFSEPGKRLCPLLCDGGRFLEPGKSFQWPALQRTLRAVAEHGAAAFYEGDIGRALVEDISKAGSSLSLEDLRAYKAEVSSALNITLNNHTKVFAPGPPLGGAVLMFILKVLEEYKFNKASLATPEEKVETYHYIAEALKFGNMLRPHMSDPAFSEAQVPVGTLLSDQFAESARQRIDARGDHQLSHYSLLESLHKEQHRSLGTSHISVLAADGSAVSATSTINYP
;
A
#
# COMPACT_ATOMS: atom_id res chain seq x y z
N GLY A 1 20.85 2.34 -14.34
CA GLY A 1 21.35 2.59 -12.98
C GLY A 1 20.98 1.44 -12.07
N ALA A 2 21.39 1.49 -10.81
CA ALA A 2 20.88 0.59 -9.77
C ALA A 2 19.42 0.97 -9.44
N VAL A 3 18.58 -0.02 -9.16
CA VAL A 3 17.19 0.18 -8.72
C VAL A 3 17.04 -0.44 -7.35
N GLU A 4 16.72 0.40 -6.37
CA GLU A 4 16.54 0.02 -4.98
C GLU A 4 15.07 0.23 -4.57
N VAL A 5 14.64 -0.52 -3.56
CA VAL A 5 13.31 -0.45 -2.98
C VAL A 5 13.47 -0.10 -1.51
N ILE A 6 12.84 0.98 -1.09
CA ILE A 6 12.71 1.36 0.32
C ILE A 6 11.32 0.93 0.77
N ASN A 7 11.26 -0.17 1.52
CA ASN A 7 10.04 -0.71 2.07
C ASN A 7 9.77 -0.05 3.44
N ALA A 8 8.75 0.81 3.45
CA ALA A 8 8.26 1.51 4.63
C ALA A 8 6.93 0.95 5.14
N ARG A 9 6.64 -0.33 4.84
CA ARG A 9 5.44 -1.02 5.32
C ARG A 9 5.41 -1.05 6.85
N GLU A 10 4.23 -0.88 7.42
CA GLU A 10 4.04 -1.01 8.86
C GLU A 10 4.36 -2.42 9.37
N THR A 11 4.92 -2.53 10.56
CA THR A 11 5.10 -3.81 11.26
C THR A 11 4.07 -3.96 12.36
N ALA A 12 3.71 -5.21 12.70
CA ALA A 12 2.91 -5.46 13.90
C ALA A 12 3.69 -5.04 15.17
N PRO A 13 3.00 -4.57 16.22
CA PRO A 13 3.60 -4.42 17.54
C PRO A 13 4.21 -5.72 18.03
N ARG A 14 5.30 -5.67 18.81
CA ARG A 14 5.94 -6.88 19.37
C ARG A 14 5.02 -7.70 20.25
N VAL A 15 4.12 -7.02 20.98
CA VAL A 15 3.07 -7.65 21.77
C VAL A 15 1.76 -7.40 21.05
N PHE A 16 1.15 -8.46 20.52
CA PHE A 16 -0.18 -8.40 19.91
C PHE A 16 -0.99 -9.64 20.27
N PRO A 17 -2.33 -9.57 20.34
CA PRO A 17 -3.16 -10.73 20.64
C PRO A 17 -3.08 -11.75 19.50
N HIS A 18 -2.59 -12.96 19.77
CA HIS A 18 -2.50 -14.02 18.76
C HIS A 18 -3.85 -14.43 18.15
N ASN A 19 -4.95 -14.16 18.85
CA ASN A 19 -6.31 -14.47 18.43
C ASN A 19 -7.09 -13.26 17.89
N LEU A 20 -6.41 -12.19 17.47
CA LEU A 20 -7.06 -10.94 17.02
C LEU A 20 -8.10 -11.21 15.91
N LEU A 21 -7.78 -12.10 14.97
CA LEU A 21 -8.68 -12.53 13.89
C LEU A 21 -9.83 -13.40 14.41
N SER A 22 -9.56 -14.29 15.37
CA SER A 22 -10.56 -15.21 15.95
C SER A 22 -11.57 -14.50 16.85
N GLY A 23 -11.17 -13.39 17.50
CA GLY A 23 -12.02 -12.58 18.37
C GLY A 23 -13.11 -11.79 17.63
N CYS A 24 -13.07 -11.75 16.31
CA CYS A 24 -14.08 -11.05 15.51
C CYS A 24 -15.42 -11.79 15.43
N GLY A 25 -15.49 -13.09 15.74
CA GLY A 25 -16.75 -13.85 15.88
C GLY A 25 -17.65 -13.88 14.63
N VAL A 26 -17.19 -13.38 13.49
CA VAL A 26 -17.97 -13.24 12.25
C VAL A 26 -17.29 -13.97 11.09
N PRO A 27 -18.06 -14.61 10.20
CA PRO A 27 -17.52 -15.21 8.99
C PRO A 27 -17.01 -14.12 8.03
N PHE A 28 -15.96 -14.43 7.25
CA PHE A 28 -15.53 -13.63 6.10
C PHE A 28 -16.74 -13.41 5.16
N PRO A 29 -17.01 -12.18 4.66
CA PRO A 29 -16.14 -10.99 4.59
C PRO A 29 -16.34 -9.95 5.70
N ILE A 30 -17.12 -10.25 6.74
CA ILE A 30 -17.49 -9.28 7.79
C ILE A 30 -16.30 -8.99 8.72
N VAL A 31 -15.26 -9.83 8.73
CA VAL A 31 -14.00 -9.59 9.47
C VAL A 31 -13.33 -8.27 9.08
N LEU A 32 -13.45 -7.79 7.83
CA LEU A 32 -12.92 -6.48 7.42
C LEU A 32 -13.61 -5.30 8.13
N LEU A 33 -14.86 -5.45 8.57
CA LEU A 33 -15.54 -4.47 9.43
C LEU A 33 -15.01 -4.53 10.88
N CYS A 34 -14.55 -5.71 11.30
CA CYS A 34 -13.86 -5.91 12.57
C CYS A 34 -12.40 -5.41 12.54
N SER A 35 -11.82 -5.19 11.34
CA SER A 35 -10.50 -4.57 11.10
C SER A 35 -10.45 -3.05 11.28
N SER A 36 -11.43 -2.47 11.97
CA SER A 36 -11.45 -1.06 12.33
C SER A 36 -11.17 -0.89 13.83
N GLY A 37 -10.24 0.01 14.17
CA GLY A 37 -9.92 0.33 15.57
C GLY A 37 -8.45 0.15 15.94
N ALA A 38 -8.09 0.62 17.14
CA ALA A 38 -6.70 0.81 17.53
C ALA A 38 -5.86 -0.47 17.63
N ARG A 39 -6.51 -1.64 17.73
CA ARG A 39 -5.87 -2.96 17.76
C ARG A 39 -5.23 -3.38 16.44
N TRP A 40 -5.61 -2.73 15.33
CA TRP A 40 -5.11 -2.99 13.97
C TRP A 40 -4.03 -2.01 13.52
N ILE A 41 -3.67 -1.05 14.38
CA ILE A 41 -2.64 -0.06 14.07
C ILE A 41 -1.27 -0.74 14.14
N GLY A 42 -0.60 -0.82 12.99
CA GLY A 42 0.81 -1.17 12.89
C GLY A 42 1.72 0.02 13.17
N VAL A 43 3.01 -0.24 13.31
CA VAL A 43 4.02 0.81 13.52
C VAL A 43 4.15 1.69 12.26
N PRO A 44 3.89 3.01 12.34
CA PRO A 44 3.91 3.87 11.16
C PRO A 44 5.32 3.95 10.53
N GLY A 45 5.45 3.53 9.27
CA GLY A 45 6.75 3.42 8.63
C GLY A 45 7.17 4.56 7.71
N GLU A 46 6.20 5.32 7.20
CA GLU A 46 6.39 6.27 6.10
C GLU A 46 7.51 7.28 6.36
N LEU A 47 7.57 7.87 7.56
CA LEU A 47 8.56 8.90 7.87
C LEU A 47 9.99 8.34 7.96
N ARG A 48 10.19 7.12 8.46
CA ARG A 48 11.50 6.43 8.35
C ARG A 48 11.83 6.07 6.91
N GLY A 49 10.84 5.72 6.09
CA GLY A 49 11.02 5.50 4.66
C GLY A 49 11.57 6.74 3.95
N TYR A 50 10.95 7.91 4.18
CA TYR A 50 11.44 9.17 3.61
C TYR A 50 12.77 9.61 4.20
N GLU A 51 13.03 9.37 5.49
CA GLU A 51 14.34 9.63 6.09
C GLU A 51 15.43 8.79 5.41
N GLU A 52 15.18 7.51 5.17
CA GLU A 52 16.13 6.62 4.49
C GLU A 52 16.35 7.05 3.03
N ALA A 53 15.28 7.43 2.31
CA ALA A 53 15.37 7.96 0.95
C ALA A 53 16.20 9.25 0.91
N HIS A 54 16.01 10.14 1.88
CA HIS A 54 16.76 11.39 2.00
C HIS A 54 18.24 11.14 2.31
N LYS A 55 18.55 10.25 3.25
CA LYS A 55 19.93 9.87 3.58
C LYS A 55 20.70 9.33 2.37
N ARG A 56 20.02 8.56 1.49
CA ARG A 56 20.64 7.90 0.33
C ARG A 56 20.72 8.79 -0.91
N HIS A 57 19.67 9.54 -1.18
CA HIS A 57 19.48 10.22 -2.47
C HIS A 57 19.15 11.71 -2.33
N GLY A 58 18.97 12.20 -1.11
CA GLY A 58 18.62 13.60 -0.84
C GLY A 58 19.76 14.55 -1.17
N ARG A 59 19.42 15.67 -1.83
CA ARG A 59 20.35 16.77 -2.14
C ARG A 59 20.04 18.05 -1.37
N LEU A 60 18.76 18.29 -1.10
CA LEU A 60 18.31 19.45 -0.33
C LEU A 60 18.42 19.17 1.17
N PRO A 61 18.61 20.19 2.02
CA PRO A 61 18.49 20.02 3.46
C PRO A 61 17.13 19.44 3.85
N TRP A 62 17.11 18.48 4.79
CA TRP A 62 15.89 17.81 5.26
C TRP A 62 14.77 18.81 5.61
N LYS A 63 15.11 19.83 6.41
CA LYS A 63 14.18 20.88 6.83
C LYS A 63 13.45 21.56 5.66
N ALA A 64 14.16 21.84 4.57
CA ALA A 64 13.63 22.56 3.42
C ALA A 64 12.52 21.77 2.70
N LEU A 65 12.51 20.44 2.82
CA LEU A 65 11.48 19.58 2.20
C LEU A 65 10.10 19.76 2.84
N PHE A 66 10.03 20.23 4.09
CA PHE A 66 8.77 20.39 4.83
C PHE A 66 8.21 21.81 4.75
N GLU A 67 9.04 22.80 4.43
CA GLU A 67 8.66 24.21 4.40
C GLU A 67 7.44 24.51 3.52
N PRO A 68 7.30 23.95 2.29
CA PRO A 68 6.13 24.21 1.45
C PRO A 68 4.83 23.76 2.12
N THR A 69 4.82 22.58 2.73
CA THR A 69 3.64 22.02 3.42
C THR A 69 3.35 22.76 4.73
N ILE A 70 4.38 23.13 5.49
CA ILE A 70 4.21 23.94 6.71
C ILE A 70 3.59 25.31 6.40
N LYS A 71 4.01 25.93 5.28
CA LYS A 71 3.42 27.18 4.77
C LYS A 71 1.99 26.97 4.28
N LEU A 72 1.71 25.89 3.56
CA LEU A 72 0.34 25.56 3.16
C LEU A 72 -0.59 25.46 4.38
N LEU A 73 -0.09 24.88 5.48
CA LEU A 73 -0.82 24.72 6.73
C LEU A 73 -0.96 26.01 7.56
N SER A 74 -0.30 27.12 7.20
CA SER A 74 -0.55 28.42 7.86
C SER A 74 -1.82 29.09 7.36
N GLU A 75 -2.31 28.72 6.18
CA GLU A 75 -3.55 29.21 5.61
C GLU A 75 -4.71 28.23 5.86
N PRO A 76 -5.97 28.70 5.86
CA PRO A 76 -7.12 27.81 5.91
C PRO A 76 -7.16 26.83 4.73
N LEU A 77 -7.23 25.54 5.03
CA LEU A 77 -7.40 24.47 4.05
C LEU A 77 -8.85 24.31 3.66
N VAL A 78 -9.14 24.02 2.40
CA VAL A 78 -10.50 23.82 1.90
C VAL A 78 -10.84 22.33 1.82
N ILE A 79 -12.03 21.94 2.28
CA ILE A 79 -12.56 20.58 2.11
C ILE A 79 -12.78 20.33 0.61
N SER A 80 -11.99 19.43 0.05
CA SER A 80 -12.12 19.03 -1.35
C SER A 80 -13.37 18.15 -1.56
N PRO A 81 -13.89 18.05 -2.80
CA PRO A 81 -15.00 17.14 -3.10
C PRO A 81 -14.69 15.67 -2.75
N VAL A 82 -13.44 15.25 -2.85
CA VAL A 82 -13.02 13.88 -2.50
C VAL A 82 -13.05 13.69 -0.98
N LEU A 83 -12.50 14.64 -0.21
CA LEU A 83 -12.56 14.56 1.25
C LEU A 83 -14.01 14.57 1.76
N GLY A 84 -14.87 15.43 1.21
CA GLY A 84 -16.29 15.45 1.57
C GLY A 84 -17.00 14.11 1.31
N LYS A 85 -16.66 13.40 0.24
CA LYS A 85 -17.19 12.04 -0.02
C LYS A 85 -16.70 11.03 1.02
N ILE A 86 -15.45 11.11 1.46
CA ILE A 86 -14.88 10.22 2.48
C ILE A 86 -15.55 10.46 3.83
N LEU A 87 -15.72 11.72 4.25
CA LEU A 87 -16.36 12.07 5.53
C LEU A 87 -17.81 11.53 5.64
N HIS A 88 -18.50 11.40 4.51
CA HIS A 88 -19.86 10.86 4.43
C HIS A 88 -19.92 9.37 4.09
N HIS A 89 -18.79 8.70 3.87
CA HIS A 89 -18.76 7.28 3.56
C HIS A 89 -19.23 6.48 4.79
N PRO A 90 -20.17 5.51 4.66
CA PRO A 90 -20.77 4.81 5.81
C PRO A 90 -19.77 4.13 6.74
N SER A 91 -18.64 3.68 6.19
CA SER A 91 -17.59 3.02 6.97
C SER A 91 -16.65 3.98 7.69
N PHE A 92 -16.67 5.28 7.34
CA PHE A 92 -15.85 6.31 7.97
C PHE A 92 -16.67 7.25 8.86
N SER A 93 -17.94 7.49 8.55
CA SER A 93 -18.72 8.55 9.18
C SER A 93 -18.85 8.39 10.71
N GLU A 94 -18.99 7.17 11.21
CA GLU A 94 -19.06 6.93 12.66
C GLU A 94 -17.68 6.98 13.34
N PRO A 95 -16.64 6.22 12.91
CA PRO A 95 -15.30 6.34 13.49
C PRO A 95 -14.70 7.75 13.35
N GLY A 96 -14.99 8.42 12.24
CA GLY A 96 -14.52 9.75 11.88
C GLY A 96 -15.03 10.86 12.77
N LYS A 97 -16.08 10.64 13.59
CA LYS A 97 -16.53 11.62 14.59
C LYS A 97 -15.43 12.02 15.57
N ARG A 98 -14.42 11.17 15.79
CA ARG A 98 -13.22 11.52 16.58
C ARG A 98 -12.44 12.70 15.98
N LEU A 99 -12.58 12.96 14.69
CA LEU A 99 -11.99 14.10 14.00
C LEU A 99 -12.89 15.35 14.05
N CYS A 100 -14.05 15.32 14.71
CA CYS A 100 -14.91 16.49 14.79
C CYS A 100 -14.26 17.75 15.39
N PRO A 101 -13.32 17.67 16.35
CA PRO A 101 -12.57 18.85 16.78
C PRO A 101 -11.80 19.56 15.65
N LEU A 102 -11.55 18.87 14.53
CA LEU A 102 -10.85 19.39 13.35
C LEU A 102 -11.82 19.66 12.18
N LEU A 103 -12.78 18.76 11.96
CA LEU A 103 -13.53 18.66 10.70
C LEU A 103 -15.05 18.79 10.88
N CYS A 104 -15.55 19.21 12.04
CA CYS A 104 -16.99 19.40 12.25
C CYS A 104 -17.35 20.83 12.66
N ASP A 105 -18.54 21.26 12.25
CA ASP A 105 -19.23 22.46 12.72
C ASP A 105 -20.64 22.06 13.22
N GLY A 106 -20.99 22.44 14.44
CA GLY A 106 -22.25 22.05 15.08
C GLY A 106 -22.49 20.53 15.16
N GLY A 107 -21.42 19.74 15.30
CA GLY A 107 -21.49 18.27 15.40
C GLY A 107 -21.68 17.53 14.06
N ARG A 108 -21.61 18.24 12.93
CA ARG A 108 -21.65 17.65 11.58
C ARG A 108 -20.35 17.93 10.85
N PHE A 109 -19.92 17.01 9.99
CA PHE A 109 -18.73 17.21 9.16
C PHE A 109 -18.86 18.47 8.29
N LEU A 110 -17.73 19.12 8.04
CA LEU A 110 -17.64 20.25 7.13
C LEU A 110 -17.92 19.82 5.69
N GLU A 111 -18.72 20.61 4.98
CA GLU A 111 -19.07 20.39 3.59
C GLU A 111 -17.94 20.80 2.62
N PRO A 112 -17.89 20.23 1.40
CA PRO A 112 -16.98 20.69 0.35
C PRO A 112 -17.02 22.20 0.16
N GLY A 113 -15.84 22.82 0.03
CA GLY A 113 -15.68 24.27 -0.09
C GLY A 113 -15.62 25.02 1.25
N LYS A 114 -15.95 24.39 2.38
CA LYS A 114 -15.68 24.96 3.71
C LYS A 114 -14.20 24.86 4.06
N SER A 115 -13.73 25.77 4.91
CA SER A 115 -12.33 25.80 5.33
C SER A 115 -12.14 25.31 6.76
N PHE A 116 -10.99 24.71 7.03
CA PHE A 116 -10.53 24.30 8.36
C PHE A 116 -9.04 24.61 8.52
N GLN A 117 -8.54 24.56 9.75
CA GLN A 117 -7.12 24.72 10.05
C GLN A 117 -6.60 23.50 10.80
N TRP A 118 -5.36 23.10 10.53
CA TRP A 118 -4.75 21.93 11.14
C TRP A 118 -3.45 22.27 11.88
N PRO A 119 -3.51 23.10 12.94
CA PRO A 119 -2.31 23.58 13.63
C PRO A 119 -1.53 22.44 14.31
N ALA A 120 -2.19 21.35 14.69
CA ALA A 120 -1.53 20.17 15.23
C ALA A 120 -0.58 19.52 14.21
N LEU A 121 -1.03 19.30 12.96
CA LEU A 121 -0.18 18.77 11.89
C LEU A 121 0.97 19.73 11.58
N GLN A 122 0.72 21.04 11.57
CA GLN A 122 1.78 22.03 11.35
C GLN A 122 2.88 21.93 12.42
N ARG A 123 2.52 21.80 13.71
CA ARG A 123 3.50 21.60 14.80
C ARG A 123 4.28 20.30 14.64
N THR A 124 3.59 19.21 14.30
CA THR A 124 4.23 17.91 14.04
C THR A 124 5.26 18.02 12.91
N LEU A 125 4.88 18.59 11.77
CA LEU A 125 5.78 18.73 10.62
C LEU A 125 6.95 19.68 10.92
N ARG A 126 6.75 20.74 11.71
CA ARG A 126 7.84 21.62 12.17
C ARG A 126 8.84 20.86 13.03
N ALA A 127 8.38 20.12 14.03
CA ALA A 127 9.26 19.33 14.90
C ALA A 127 10.06 18.29 14.10
N VAL A 128 9.42 17.61 13.14
CA VAL A 128 10.09 16.66 12.24
C VAL A 128 11.09 17.36 11.32
N ALA A 129 10.77 18.55 10.81
CA ALA A 129 11.68 19.32 9.96
C ALA A 129 12.94 19.77 10.73
N GLU A 130 12.81 20.08 12.02
CA GLU A 130 13.90 20.59 12.86
C GLU A 130 14.74 19.51 13.51
N HIS A 131 14.15 18.38 13.88
CA HIS A 131 14.81 17.33 14.66
C HIS A 131 14.87 15.98 13.95
N GLY A 132 14.49 15.93 12.68
CA GLY A 132 14.46 14.69 11.88
C GLY A 132 13.30 13.77 12.25
N ALA A 133 13.30 12.56 11.69
CA ALA A 133 12.25 11.58 11.97
C ALA A 133 12.22 11.17 13.46
N ALA A 134 13.35 11.25 14.15
CA ALA A 134 13.46 10.94 15.59
C ALA A 134 12.45 11.73 16.46
N ALA A 135 12.04 12.94 16.05
CA ALA A 135 10.97 13.68 16.74
C ALA A 135 9.66 12.89 16.86
N PHE A 136 9.34 12.09 15.83
CA PHE A 136 8.18 11.22 15.80
C PHE A 136 8.42 9.91 16.57
N TYR A 137 9.53 9.22 16.32
CA TYR A 137 9.76 7.86 16.84
C TYR A 137 10.29 7.81 18.27
N GLU A 138 10.99 8.86 18.72
CA GLU A 138 11.69 8.92 20.01
C GLU A 138 11.22 10.11 20.87
N GLY A 139 10.56 11.09 20.27
CA GLY A 139 10.11 12.34 20.89
C GLY A 139 8.68 12.31 21.47
N ASP A 140 8.19 13.52 21.80
CA ASP A 140 6.86 13.71 22.41
C ASP A 140 5.70 13.34 21.47
N ILE A 141 5.90 13.42 20.15
CA ILE A 141 4.88 13.06 19.18
C ILE A 141 4.57 11.57 19.26
N GLY A 142 5.61 10.72 19.30
CA GLY A 142 5.44 9.27 19.47
C GLY A 142 4.84 8.90 20.82
N ARG A 143 5.22 9.61 21.89
CA ARG A 143 4.60 9.45 23.23
C ARG A 143 3.10 9.76 23.19
N ALA A 144 2.73 10.91 22.65
CA ALA A 144 1.33 11.31 22.53
C ALA A 144 0.52 10.33 21.67
N LEU A 145 1.09 9.84 20.56
CA LEU A 145 0.49 8.81 19.72
C LEU A 145 0.21 7.53 20.53
N VAL A 146 1.23 6.97 21.18
CA VAL A 146 1.12 5.73 21.95
C VAL A 146 0.10 5.87 23.08
N GLU A 147 0.12 6.99 23.80
CA GLU A 147 -0.85 7.25 24.87
C GLU A 147 -2.29 7.31 24.36
N ASP A 148 -2.54 7.94 23.21
CA ASP A 148 -3.88 8.04 22.63
C ASP A 148 -4.40 6.69 22.14
N ILE A 149 -3.59 5.95 21.37
CA ILE A 149 -4.01 4.66 20.82
C ILE A 149 -4.09 3.57 21.90
N SER A 150 -3.30 3.68 22.97
CA SER A 150 -3.37 2.78 24.14
C SER A 150 -4.71 2.93 24.86
N LYS A 151 -5.19 4.16 25.08
CA LYS A 151 -6.54 4.43 25.62
C LYS A 151 -7.65 3.86 24.73
N ALA A 152 -7.39 3.74 23.43
CA ALA A 152 -8.28 3.12 22.46
C ALA A 152 -8.10 1.60 22.29
N GLY A 153 -7.21 0.97 23.08
CA GLY A 153 -7.01 -0.48 23.14
C GLY A 153 -5.90 -1.03 22.25
N SER A 154 -5.03 -0.20 21.67
CA SER A 154 -3.83 -0.65 20.95
C SER A 154 -2.79 -1.23 21.90
N SER A 155 -2.01 -2.19 21.42
CA SER A 155 -0.84 -2.74 22.11
C SER A 155 0.50 -2.17 21.59
N LEU A 156 0.46 -1.21 20.67
CA LEU A 156 1.64 -0.52 20.14
C LEU A 156 2.34 0.26 21.25
N SER A 157 3.63 0.02 21.42
CA SER A 157 4.49 0.64 22.45
C SER A 157 5.48 1.65 21.87
N LEU A 158 6.09 2.46 22.75
CA LEU A 158 7.19 3.33 22.35
C LEU A 158 8.40 2.52 21.88
N GLU A 159 8.64 1.35 22.47
CA GLU A 159 9.71 0.44 22.08
C GLU A 159 9.51 -0.05 20.64
N ASP A 160 8.26 -0.30 20.22
CA ASP A 160 7.93 -0.64 18.83
C ASP A 160 8.26 0.52 17.88
N LEU A 161 7.88 1.77 18.23
CA LEU A 161 8.23 2.95 17.44
C LEU A 161 9.75 3.11 17.29
N ARG A 162 10.50 2.99 18.40
CA ARG A 162 11.96 3.16 18.39
C ARG A 162 12.67 2.06 17.61
N ALA A 163 12.14 0.83 17.65
CA ALA A 163 12.74 -0.31 16.98
C ALA A 163 12.50 -0.33 15.47
N TYR A 164 11.46 0.38 14.98
CA TYR A 164 11.10 0.38 13.57
C TYR A 164 12.20 0.95 12.67
N LYS A 165 12.45 0.25 11.56
CA LYS A 165 13.36 0.66 10.50
C LYS A 165 12.71 0.38 9.15
N ALA A 166 12.87 1.30 8.22
CA ALA A 166 12.56 1.01 6.82
C ALA A 166 13.59 0.03 6.26
N GLU A 167 13.13 -0.92 5.47
CA GLU A 167 14.01 -1.93 4.87
C GLU A 167 14.43 -1.48 3.48
N VAL A 168 15.70 -1.69 3.15
CA VAL A 168 16.21 -1.41 1.80
C VAL A 168 16.63 -2.71 1.14
N SER A 169 16.10 -2.93 -0.05
CA SER A 169 16.35 -4.15 -0.83
C SER A 169 16.53 -3.83 -2.31
N SER A 170 17.10 -4.77 -3.05
CA SER A 170 17.11 -4.72 -4.51
C SER A 170 15.70 -4.92 -5.06
N ALA A 171 15.34 -4.17 -6.10
CA ALA A 171 14.09 -4.43 -6.81
C ALA A 171 14.08 -5.81 -7.48
N LEU A 172 12.91 -6.45 -7.50
CA LEU A 172 12.66 -7.53 -8.45
C LEU A 172 12.79 -6.98 -9.86
N ASN A 173 13.19 -7.83 -10.80
CA ASN A 173 13.22 -7.45 -12.20
C ASN A 173 12.87 -8.61 -13.13
N ILE A 174 12.23 -8.26 -14.24
CA ILE A 174 12.02 -9.13 -15.39
C ILE A 174 12.39 -8.35 -16.66
N THR A 175 12.65 -9.08 -17.75
CA THR A 175 12.82 -8.48 -19.07
C THR A 175 11.68 -8.95 -19.96
N LEU A 176 10.91 -8.01 -20.51
CA LEU A 176 9.84 -8.24 -21.46
C LEU A 176 10.31 -7.96 -22.89
N ASN A 177 9.82 -8.73 -23.85
CA ASN A 177 10.10 -8.63 -25.28
C ASN A 177 11.60 -8.60 -25.61
N ASN A 178 12.47 -9.19 -24.78
CA ASN A 178 13.94 -9.15 -24.86
C ASN A 178 14.63 -7.79 -24.64
N HIS A 179 13.91 -6.70 -24.34
CA HIS A 179 14.55 -5.37 -24.22
C HIS A 179 13.95 -4.45 -23.14
N THR A 180 12.72 -4.71 -22.67
CA THR A 180 12.05 -3.84 -21.70
C THR A 180 12.24 -4.39 -20.30
N LYS A 181 13.06 -3.71 -19.48
CA LYS A 181 13.21 -4.06 -18.06
C LYS A 181 12.06 -3.50 -17.24
N VAL A 182 11.44 -4.35 -16.45
CA VAL A 182 10.41 -3.96 -15.48
C VAL A 182 10.97 -4.18 -14.09
N PHE A 183 10.74 -3.23 -13.18
CA PHE A 183 11.16 -3.30 -11.78
C PHE A 183 9.97 -3.16 -10.86
N ALA A 184 9.99 -3.90 -9.74
CA ALA A 184 8.93 -3.84 -8.73
C ALA A 184 9.47 -4.25 -7.36
N PRO A 185 8.82 -3.83 -6.26
CA PRO A 185 9.13 -4.32 -4.93
C PRO A 185 8.81 -5.80 -4.78
N GLY A 186 9.60 -6.52 -3.96
CA GLY A 186 9.33 -7.91 -3.59
C GLY A 186 8.24 -8.06 -2.52
N PRO A 187 7.89 -9.30 -2.15
CA PRO A 187 7.02 -9.57 -1.01
C PRO A 187 7.49 -8.84 0.26
N PRO A 188 6.57 -8.36 1.12
CA PRO A 188 5.12 -8.59 1.09
C PRO A 188 4.33 -7.72 0.09
N LEU A 189 5.01 -6.97 -0.78
CA LEU A 189 4.36 -6.13 -1.79
C LEU A 189 3.99 -6.95 -3.05
N GLY A 190 2.97 -6.51 -3.78
CA GLY A 190 2.40 -7.23 -4.92
C GLY A 190 3.20 -7.21 -6.23
N GLY A 191 4.47 -6.79 -6.21
CA GLY A 191 5.27 -6.63 -7.43
C GLY A 191 5.49 -7.92 -8.21
N ALA A 192 5.71 -9.04 -7.51
CA ALA A 192 5.87 -10.35 -8.15
C ALA A 192 4.60 -10.81 -8.88
N VAL A 193 3.41 -10.50 -8.35
CA VAL A 193 2.12 -10.81 -9.00
C VAL A 193 1.98 -10.04 -10.31
N LEU A 194 2.29 -8.75 -10.32
CA LEU A 194 2.26 -7.94 -11.55
C LEU A 194 3.24 -8.48 -12.59
N MET A 195 4.46 -8.81 -12.18
CA MET A 195 5.47 -9.37 -13.08
C MET A 195 5.04 -10.72 -13.66
N PHE A 196 4.46 -11.60 -12.84
CA PHE A 196 3.88 -12.85 -13.32
C PHE A 196 2.78 -12.61 -14.38
N ILE A 197 1.84 -11.70 -14.13
CA ILE A 197 0.78 -11.34 -15.09
C ILE A 197 1.41 -10.88 -16.42
N LEU A 198 2.42 -10.00 -16.35
CA LEU A 198 3.10 -9.50 -17.54
C LEU A 198 3.80 -10.63 -18.32
N LYS A 199 4.44 -11.57 -17.63
CA LYS A 199 5.08 -12.74 -18.26
C LYS A 199 4.06 -13.68 -18.90
N VAL A 200 2.89 -13.87 -18.31
CA VAL A 200 1.79 -14.62 -18.93
C VAL A 200 1.37 -13.93 -20.22
N LEU A 201 1.22 -12.60 -20.20
CA LEU A 201 0.73 -11.81 -21.32
C LEU A 201 1.74 -11.62 -22.47
N GLU A 202 3.03 -11.75 -22.19
CA GLU A 202 4.13 -11.50 -23.13
C GLU A 202 3.99 -12.28 -24.45
N GLU A 203 3.62 -13.56 -24.39
CA GLU A 203 3.52 -14.44 -25.57
C GLU A 203 2.37 -14.09 -26.52
N TYR A 204 1.35 -13.35 -26.07
CA TYR A 204 0.24 -12.93 -26.93
C TYR A 204 0.61 -11.75 -27.85
N LYS A 205 1.78 -11.12 -27.65
CA LYS A 205 2.37 -10.12 -28.56
C LYS A 205 1.40 -9.01 -28.97
N PHE A 206 0.65 -8.49 -27.99
CA PHE A 206 -0.32 -7.43 -28.22
C PHE A 206 0.31 -6.23 -28.92
N ASN A 207 -0.40 -5.73 -29.91
CA ASN A 207 0.00 -4.57 -30.69
C ASN A 207 -1.24 -3.75 -31.07
N LYS A 208 -1.06 -2.69 -31.86
CA LYS A 208 -2.16 -1.79 -32.24
C LYS A 208 -3.29 -2.53 -32.98
N ALA A 209 -2.99 -3.56 -33.77
CA ALA A 209 -3.99 -4.35 -34.47
C ALA A 209 -4.84 -5.20 -33.50
N SER A 210 -4.30 -5.61 -32.36
CA SER A 210 -5.05 -6.33 -31.31
C SER A 210 -6.23 -5.53 -30.74
N LEU A 211 -6.35 -4.24 -31.07
CA LEU A 211 -7.44 -3.38 -30.64
C LEU A 211 -8.17 -2.71 -31.83
N ALA A 212 -8.02 -3.21 -33.06
CA ALA A 212 -8.59 -2.56 -34.24
C ALA A 212 -10.08 -2.86 -34.45
N THR A 213 -10.49 -4.12 -34.28
CA THR A 213 -11.88 -4.59 -34.43
C THR A 213 -12.52 -4.93 -33.08
N PRO A 214 -13.86 -5.00 -33.00
CA PRO A 214 -14.55 -5.52 -31.80
C PRO A 214 -14.07 -6.92 -31.40
N GLU A 215 -13.84 -7.81 -32.36
CA GLU A 215 -13.42 -9.19 -32.14
C GLU A 215 -12.01 -9.25 -31.51
N GLU A 216 -11.04 -8.51 -32.06
CA GLU A 216 -9.68 -8.45 -31.53
C GLU A 216 -9.63 -7.83 -30.12
N LYS A 217 -10.48 -6.82 -29.86
CA LYS A 217 -10.62 -6.23 -28.52
C LYS A 217 -11.14 -7.23 -27.51
N VAL A 218 -12.18 -8.00 -27.88
CA VAL A 218 -12.76 -9.02 -27.01
C VAL A 218 -11.72 -10.08 -26.66
N GLU A 219 -10.98 -10.56 -27.66
CA GLU A 219 -9.89 -11.52 -27.44
C GLU A 219 -8.78 -10.95 -26.54
N THR A 220 -8.34 -9.72 -26.80
CA THR A 220 -7.31 -9.06 -25.99
C THR A 220 -7.74 -8.91 -24.53
N TYR A 221 -8.97 -8.42 -24.30
CA TYR A 221 -9.49 -8.27 -22.94
C TYR A 221 -9.75 -9.61 -22.25
N HIS A 222 -10.09 -10.65 -23.01
CA HIS A 222 -10.21 -12.01 -22.49
C HIS A 222 -8.88 -12.49 -21.90
N TYR A 223 -7.79 -12.45 -22.67
CA TYR A 223 -6.48 -12.87 -22.18
C TYR A 223 -5.99 -12.02 -21.00
N ILE A 224 -6.23 -10.71 -21.02
CA ILE A 224 -5.91 -9.83 -19.88
C ILE A 224 -6.71 -10.26 -18.64
N ALA A 225 -8.01 -10.51 -18.78
CA ALA A 225 -8.86 -10.92 -17.68
C ALA A 225 -8.44 -12.29 -17.10
N GLU A 226 -8.13 -13.26 -17.95
CA GLU A 226 -7.66 -14.59 -17.52
C GLU A 226 -6.31 -14.50 -16.79
N ALA A 227 -5.34 -13.75 -17.33
CA ALA A 227 -4.06 -13.55 -16.66
C ALA A 227 -4.21 -12.87 -15.29
N LEU A 228 -5.12 -11.89 -15.17
CA LEU A 228 -5.44 -11.24 -13.89
C LEU A 228 -6.07 -12.22 -12.88
N LYS A 229 -6.91 -13.17 -13.32
CA LYS A 229 -7.49 -14.20 -12.44
C LYS A 229 -6.41 -15.14 -11.89
N PHE A 230 -5.50 -15.61 -12.73
CA PHE A 230 -4.33 -16.39 -12.29
C PHE A 230 -3.45 -15.58 -11.32
N GLY A 231 -3.15 -14.32 -11.65
CA GLY A 231 -2.37 -13.45 -10.77
C GLY A 231 -3.03 -13.23 -9.40
N ASN A 232 -4.36 -13.06 -9.35
CA ASN A 232 -5.08 -12.90 -8.09
C ASN A 232 -4.95 -14.11 -7.16
N MET A 233 -4.83 -15.33 -7.71
CA MET A 233 -4.60 -16.54 -6.92
C MET A 233 -3.22 -16.58 -6.25
N LEU A 234 -2.27 -15.76 -6.70
CA LEU A 234 -0.93 -15.68 -6.11
C LEU A 234 -0.83 -14.72 -4.92
N ARG A 235 -1.84 -13.87 -4.68
CA ARG A 235 -1.79 -12.86 -3.61
C ARG A 235 -1.54 -13.43 -2.21
N PRO A 236 -2.16 -14.55 -1.79
CA PRO A 236 -1.89 -15.12 -0.46
C PRO A 236 -0.42 -15.54 -0.26
N HIS A 237 0.32 -15.77 -1.35
CA HIS A 237 1.74 -16.11 -1.30
C HIS A 237 2.65 -14.87 -1.18
N MET A 238 2.11 -13.64 -1.25
CA MET A 238 2.85 -12.38 -1.08
C MET A 238 2.94 -11.98 0.41
N SER A 239 3.28 -12.95 1.26
CA SER A 239 3.43 -12.74 2.70
C SER A 239 4.82 -12.22 3.05
N ASP A 240 5.02 -11.77 4.28
CA ASP A 240 6.33 -11.33 4.79
C ASP A 240 7.36 -12.48 4.71
N PRO A 241 8.47 -12.32 3.94
CA PRO A 241 9.54 -13.30 3.83
C PRO A 241 10.16 -13.74 5.16
N ALA A 242 10.12 -12.88 6.19
CA ALA A 242 10.70 -13.18 7.49
C ALA A 242 9.87 -14.20 8.31
N PHE A 243 8.60 -14.45 7.93
CA PHE A 243 7.64 -15.20 8.76
C PHE A 243 6.94 -16.37 8.05
N SER A 244 7.20 -16.62 6.77
CA SER A 244 6.51 -17.69 6.04
C SER A 244 7.49 -18.79 5.61
N GLU A 245 7.37 -19.96 6.22
CA GLU A 245 8.15 -21.17 5.90
C GLU A 245 7.69 -21.85 4.60
N ALA A 246 6.51 -21.48 4.08
CA ALA A 246 5.87 -22.09 2.91
C ALA A 246 5.93 -21.19 1.65
N GLN A 247 6.87 -20.23 1.59
CA GLN A 247 6.97 -19.35 0.42
C GLN A 247 7.49 -20.11 -0.81
N VAL A 248 6.74 -20.02 -1.90
CA VAL A 248 7.29 -20.33 -3.21
C VAL A 248 8.36 -19.29 -3.52
N PRO A 249 9.60 -19.69 -3.86
CA PRO A 249 10.65 -18.75 -4.19
C PRO A 249 10.18 -17.79 -5.28
N VAL A 250 10.41 -16.48 -5.09
CA VAL A 250 9.98 -15.45 -6.06
C VAL A 250 10.57 -15.75 -7.45
N GLY A 251 11.78 -16.29 -7.53
CA GLY A 251 12.39 -16.72 -8.80
C GLY A 251 11.57 -17.78 -9.54
N THR A 252 10.91 -18.69 -8.82
CA THR A 252 10.00 -19.70 -9.41
C THR A 252 8.75 -19.03 -9.95
N LEU A 253 8.11 -18.15 -9.18
CA LEU A 253 6.92 -17.40 -9.61
C LEU A 253 7.17 -16.55 -10.86
N LEU A 254 8.40 -16.04 -11.01
CA LEU A 254 8.82 -15.22 -12.14
C LEU A 254 9.50 -16.01 -13.26
N SER A 255 9.48 -17.35 -13.23
CA SER A 255 10.04 -18.17 -14.30
C SER A 255 9.12 -18.24 -15.53
N ASP A 256 9.69 -18.44 -16.71
CA ASP A 256 8.90 -18.65 -17.94
C ASP A 256 8.04 -19.91 -17.86
N GLN A 257 8.58 -20.96 -17.22
CA GLN A 257 7.86 -22.22 -17.01
C GLN A 257 6.62 -22.04 -16.14
N PHE A 258 6.68 -21.20 -15.10
CA PHE A 258 5.53 -20.95 -14.25
C PHE A 258 4.46 -20.12 -14.98
N ALA A 259 4.86 -19.09 -15.75
CA ALA A 259 3.94 -18.35 -16.61
C ALA A 259 3.29 -19.26 -17.69
N GLU A 260 4.05 -20.20 -18.23
CA GLU A 260 3.56 -21.18 -19.21
C GLU A 260 2.48 -22.10 -18.60
N SER A 261 2.63 -22.50 -17.34
CA SER A 261 1.62 -23.31 -16.66
C SER A 261 0.25 -22.62 -16.56
N ALA A 262 0.23 -21.29 -16.51
CA ALA A 262 -0.99 -20.50 -16.57
C ALA A 262 -1.53 -20.43 -18.00
N ARG A 263 -0.68 -20.10 -18.98
CA ARG A 263 -1.07 -20.02 -20.40
C ARG A 263 -1.70 -21.30 -20.92
N GLN A 264 -1.17 -22.46 -20.55
CA GLN A 264 -1.71 -23.77 -20.95
C GLN A 264 -3.14 -24.04 -20.46
N ARG A 265 -3.61 -23.30 -19.45
CA ARG A 265 -4.96 -23.41 -18.90
C ARG A 265 -5.90 -22.33 -19.43
N ILE A 266 -5.39 -21.27 -20.04
CA ILE A 266 -6.21 -20.23 -20.65
C ILE A 266 -6.84 -20.78 -21.93
N ASP A 267 -8.15 -20.97 -21.92
CA ASP A 267 -8.93 -21.40 -23.09
C ASP A 267 -9.83 -20.26 -23.59
N ALA A 268 -10.70 -20.53 -24.57
CA ALA A 268 -11.61 -19.52 -25.12
C ALA A 268 -12.77 -19.15 -24.16
N ARG A 269 -12.90 -19.84 -23.02
CA ARG A 269 -13.89 -19.54 -21.98
C ARG A 269 -13.23 -18.85 -20.80
N GLY A 270 -14.01 -18.13 -20.01
CA GLY A 270 -13.51 -17.42 -18.82
C GLY A 270 -14.35 -17.67 -17.56
N ASP A 271 -15.30 -18.59 -17.59
CA ASP A 271 -16.27 -18.86 -16.53
C ASP A 271 -15.88 -20.06 -15.64
N HIS A 272 -14.58 -20.39 -15.59
CA HIS A 272 -14.06 -21.52 -14.82
C HIS A 272 -14.25 -21.37 -13.31
N GLN A 273 -14.35 -22.51 -12.61
CA GLN A 273 -14.32 -22.55 -11.14
C GLN A 273 -12.96 -22.08 -10.59
N LEU A 274 -12.94 -21.57 -9.35
CA LEU A 274 -11.71 -21.07 -8.70
C LEU A 274 -10.54 -22.06 -8.70
N SER A 275 -10.81 -23.36 -8.62
CA SER A 275 -9.79 -24.42 -8.66
C SER A 275 -8.98 -24.43 -9.96
N HIS A 276 -9.57 -23.99 -11.08
CA HIS A 276 -8.88 -23.89 -12.36
C HIS A 276 -7.67 -22.94 -12.29
N TYR A 277 -7.85 -21.80 -11.61
CA TYR A 277 -6.83 -20.75 -11.47
C TYR A 277 -5.78 -21.06 -10.39
N SER A 278 -5.90 -22.18 -9.68
CA SER A 278 -4.97 -22.56 -8.62
C SER A 278 -3.74 -23.23 -9.22
N LEU A 279 -2.63 -22.49 -9.26
CA LEU A 279 -1.30 -23.00 -9.67
C LEU A 279 -0.48 -23.53 -8.49
N LEU A 280 -0.86 -23.15 -7.27
CA LEU A 280 -0.22 -23.51 -6.01
C LEU A 280 -1.28 -24.01 -5.02
N GLU A 281 -0.86 -24.72 -3.98
CA GLU A 281 -1.75 -25.12 -2.90
C GLU A 281 -2.36 -23.89 -2.22
N SER A 282 -3.67 -23.96 -1.96
CA SER A 282 -4.43 -22.81 -1.48
C SER A 282 -4.11 -22.51 -0.02
N LEU A 283 -3.45 -21.38 0.20
CA LEU A 283 -3.35 -20.73 1.51
C LEU A 283 -4.56 -19.81 1.69
N HIS A 284 -5.64 -20.33 2.28
CA HIS A 284 -6.86 -19.59 2.65
C HIS A 284 -7.62 -18.86 1.52
N LYS A 285 -8.94 -18.70 1.71
CA LYS A 285 -9.81 -17.92 0.82
C LYS A 285 -9.94 -16.51 1.37
N GLU A 286 -9.05 -15.59 1.01
CA GLU A 286 -9.22 -14.18 1.36
C GLU A 286 -10.07 -13.46 0.30
N GLN A 287 -11.19 -12.88 0.73
CA GLN A 287 -11.90 -11.89 -0.06
C GLN A 287 -11.28 -10.52 0.20
N HIS A 288 -10.45 -10.06 -0.73
CA HIS A 288 -9.89 -8.71 -0.67
C HIS A 288 -10.85 -7.69 -1.28
N ARG A 289 -11.08 -6.59 -0.57
CA ARG A 289 -11.64 -5.36 -1.16
C ARG A 289 -10.49 -4.42 -1.47
N SER A 290 -10.51 -3.83 -2.67
CA SER A 290 -9.57 -2.76 -3.00
C SER A 290 -9.86 -1.55 -2.12
N LEU A 291 -8.83 -1.03 -1.47
CA LEU A 291 -8.89 0.17 -0.64
C LEU A 291 -8.02 1.27 -1.28
N GLY A 292 -8.30 2.52 -0.93
CA GLY A 292 -7.64 3.68 -1.53
C GLY A 292 -6.17 3.81 -1.10
N THR A 293 -5.32 4.18 -2.06
CA THR A 293 -3.92 4.54 -1.83
C THR A 293 -3.61 5.82 -2.62
N SER A 294 -2.49 6.47 -2.31
CA SER A 294 -1.95 7.56 -3.15
C SER A 294 -0.67 7.09 -3.82
N HIS A 295 -0.43 7.55 -5.05
CA HIS A 295 0.76 7.21 -5.81
C HIS A 295 1.36 8.47 -6.44
N ILE A 296 2.69 8.56 -6.43
CA ILE A 296 3.44 9.60 -7.11
C ILE A 296 4.58 8.98 -7.92
N SER A 297 4.77 9.51 -9.13
CA SER A 297 5.89 9.20 -10.00
C SER A 297 6.62 10.49 -10.36
N VAL A 298 7.93 10.51 -10.21
CA VAL A 298 8.78 11.69 -10.45
C VAL A 298 9.96 11.28 -11.32
N LEU A 299 10.25 12.05 -12.37
CA LEU A 299 11.46 11.93 -13.18
C LEU A 299 12.23 13.25 -13.09
N ALA A 300 13.49 13.18 -12.65
CA ALA A 300 14.39 14.31 -12.57
C ALA A 300 15.16 14.51 -13.88
N ALA A 301 15.65 15.74 -14.11
CA ALA A 301 16.41 16.08 -15.30
C ALA A 301 17.73 15.31 -15.45
N ASP A 302 18.28 14.78 -14.35
CA ASP A 302 19.49 13.95 -14.35
C ASP A 302 19.22 12.46 -14.62
N GLY A 303 17.97 12.11 -14.94
CA GLY A 303 17.55 10.74 -15.23
C GLY A 303 17.20 9.90 -13.99
N SER A 304 17.28 10.47 -12.79
CA SER A 304 16.78 9.81 -11.57
C SER A 304 15.26 9.69 -11.63
N ALA A 305 14.71 8.54 -11.25
CA ALA A 305 13.27 8.31 -11.23
C ALA A 305 12.83 7.75 -9.88
N VAL A 306 11.66 8.17 -9.42
CA VAL A 306 11.02 7.68 -8.18
C VAL A 306 9.58 7.29 -8.50
N SER A 307 9.17 6.13 -7.99
CA SER A 307 7.79 5.64 -8.00
C SER A 307 7.44 5.25 -6.57
N ALA A 308 6.56 6.01 -5.92
CA ALA A 308 6.21 5.83 -4.52
C ALA A 308 4.69 5.69 -4.36
N THR A 309 4.26 4.62 -3.70
CA THR A 309 2.87 4.40 -3.29
C THR A 309 2.81 4.49 -1.77
N SER A 310 1.92 5.33 -1.25
CA SER A 310 1.68 5.50 0.19
C SER A 310 0.22 5.21 0.53
N THR A 311 -0.01 4.68 1.73
CA THR A 311 -1.34 4.31 2.21
C THR A 311 -1.41 4.27 3.73
N ILE A 312 -2.62 4.51 4.25
CA ILE A 312 -3.01 4.24 5.64
C ILE A 312 -3.93 3.01 5.73
N ASN A 313 -3.91 2.15 4.70
CA ASN A 313 -4.78 1.00 4.45
C ASN A 313 -6.25 1.33 4.21
N TYR A 314 -6.85 2.23 4.99
CA TYR A 314 -8.27 2.57 4.97
C TYR A 314 -8.48 4.10 4.88
N PRO A 315 -9.41 4.62 4.04
CA PRO A 315 -9.71 6.05 3.98
C PRO A 315 -10.32 6.60 5.27
#